data_AF-A0A938H207-F1
#
_entry.id   AF-A0A938H207-F1
#
_cell.length_a   1.000
_cell.length_b   1.000
_cell.length_c   1.000
_cell.angle_alpha   90.00
_cell.angle_beta   90.00
_cell.angle_gamma   90.00
#
_symmetry.space_group_name_H-M   'P 1'
#
loop_
_entity.id
_entity.type
_entity.pdbx_description
1 polymer ?
#
loop_
_entity_poly.entity_id
_entity_poly.type
_entity_poly.pdbx_seq_one_letter_code
_entity_poly.pdbx_strand_id
1 'polypeptide(L)'
;MHAYRRALPLLVAALLPHLCQALPADPGIYAVFATNKGSFTAVLHHDKVPTTVANFAGLADGSRTWFDSAGLPAKRPYYNGLTFHRVINGFMIQGGSPNGTGTDGPGYGFADEFHPDLRHDGEGVLSMANSGANTNGSQFFITLATTAHLNNKHAVFGRIIEGIEVVRAIGATPTGANDKPLAPVVMQSVTIHRIGASAQAFNVHAQGLPTIANSRPVFRRTAQGDFIELAARPAMAKHSFAGSSDLASWTSIGSINETTTPGTSPIGVGFFTTGKDRCFFHVAHAVHPAQPASLVGKRLSLVLTSGGNQPLVIDLTAAARGTIDYTSPLGSYLLNGSSGGTIGAYLTTPRLHSMQLVAALQNIGAMEFNLAFRDAGGGFFSGRYTSDYSGIWPFFGDFTISNLP
;
A
#
# COMPACT_ATOMS: atom_id res chain seq x y z
N MET A 1 -23.18 -62.77 -18.51
CA MET A 1 -23.31 -61.65 -17.55
C MET A 1 -22.42 -61.97 -16.35
N HIS A 2 -21.24 -61.35 -16.25
CA HIS A 2 -20.31 -61.53 -15.13
C HIS A 2 -20.21 -60.20 -14.38
N ALA A 3 -20.63 -60.20 -13.11
CA ALA A 3 -20.59 -59.02 -12.25
C ALA A 3 -19.23 -58.94 -11.53
N TYR A 4 -18.41 -57.97 -11.93
CA TYR A 4 -17.21 -57.58 -11.20
C TYR A 4 -17.60 -56.66 -10.02
N ARG A 5 -17.51 -57.16 -8.79
CA ARG A 5 -17.50 -56.33 -7.57
C ARG A 5 -16.11 -55.71 -7.41
N ARG A 6 -15.98 -54.39 -7.63
CA ARG A 6 -14.77 -53.63 -7.27
C ARG A 6 -14.86 -53.24 -5.80
N ALA A 7 -13.91 -53.72 -5.00
CA ALA A 7 -13.68 -53.24 -3.64
C ALA A 7 -13.13 -51.81 -3.70
N LEU A 8 -13.74 -50.90 -2.93
CA LEU A 8 -13.31 -49.51 -2.76
C LEU A 8 -12.23 -49.47 -1.66
N PRO A 9 -11.07 -48.84 -1.85
CA PRO A 9 -10.10 -48.68 -0.77
C PRO A 9 -10.59 -47.59 0.18
N LEU A 10 -10.67 -47.92 1.47
CA LEU A 10 -10.97 -47.01 2.55
C LEU A 10 -9.82 -46.00 2.67
N LEU A 11 -10.02 -44.77 2.20
CA LEU A 11 -9.08 -43.68 2.39
C LEU A 11 -9.23 -43.18 3.83
N VAL A 12 -8.32 -43.58 4.72
CA VAL A 12 -8.22 -43.00 6.06
C VAL A 12 -7.71 -41.57 5.91
N ALA A 13 -8.63 -40.60 5.96
CA ALA A 13 -8.29 -39.19 6.07
C ALA A 13 -7.55 -38.99 7.41
N ALA A 14 -6.26 -38.69 7.34
CA ALA A 14 -5.50 -38.22 8.48
C ALA A 14 -6.06 -36.86 8.92
N LEU A 15 -6.92 -36.87 9.95
CA LEU A 15 -7.30 -35.68 10.68
C LEU A 15 -6.06 -35.12 11.39
N LEU A 16 -5.49 -34.06 10.82
CA LEU A 16 -4.57 -33.18 11.55
C LEU A 16 -5.31 -32.63 12.79
N PRO A 17 -4.72 -32.67 13.99
CA PRO A 17 -5.34 -32.13 15.18
C PRO A 17 -5.23 -30.59 15.13
N HIS A 18 -6.11 -29.96 14.37
CA HIS A 18 -6.48 -28.59 14.67
C HIS A 18 -7.32 -28.66 15.94
N LEU A 19 -6.69 -28.54 17.11
CA LEU A 19 -7.41 -28.21 18.34
C LEU A 19 -8.23 -26.96 18.01
N CYS A 20 -9.53 -27.16 17.86
CA CYS A 20 -10.50 -26.09 17.72
C CYS A 20 -10.44 -25.33 19.05
N GLN A 21 -9.61 -24.28 19.11
CA GLN A 21 -9.62 -23.35 20.23
C GLN A 21 -11.03 -22.75 20.26
N ALA A 22 -11.73 -22.97 21.38
CA ALA A 22 -13.08 -22.45 21.55
C ALA A 22 -13.00 -20.93 21.51
N LEU A 23 -13.75 -20.31 20.60
CA LEU A 23 -13.80 -18.85 20.53
C LEU A 23 -14.30 -18.29 21.86
N PRO A 24 -13.83 -17.09 22.27
CA PRO A 24 -14.34 -16.42 23.46
C PRO A 24 -15.87 -16.26 23.39
N ALA A 25 -16.55 -16.36 24.53
CA ALA A 25 -17.99 -16.16 24.60
C ALA A 25 -18.40 -14.68 24.57
N ASP A 26 -17.47 -13.78 24.91
CA ASP A 26 -17.73 -12.36 25.01
C ASP A 26 -18.05 -11.74 23.64
N PRO A 27 -18.95 -10.73 23.57
CA PRO A 27 -19.21 -10.01 22.34
C PRO A 27 -17.97 -9.30 21.80
N GLY A 28 -17.71 -9.41 20.50
CA GLY A 28 -16.56 -8.80 19.86
C GLY A 28 -16.31 -9.30 18.44
N ILE A 29 -15.35 -8.67 17.77
CA ILE A 29 -14.77 -9.18 16.52
C ILE A 29 -13.43 -9.82 16.87
N TYR A 30 -13.26 -11.08 16.47
CA TYR A 30 -12.06 -11.86 16.72
C TYR A 30 -11.42 -12.29 15.40
N ALA A 31 -10.10 -12.29 15.36
CA ALA A 31 -9.31 -12.84 14.25
C ALA A 31 -8.53 -14.06 14.73
N VAL A 32 -8.79 -15.22 14.13
CA VAL A 32 -8.06 -16.47 14.39
C VAL A 32 -7.03 -16.65 13.28
N PHE A 33 -5.76 -16.67 13.66
CA PHE A 33 -4.64 -16.92 12.76
C PHE A 33 -4.25 -18.38 12.88
N ALA A 34 -4.45 -19.17 11.83
CA ALA A 34 -3.87 -20.51 11.74
C ALA A 34 -2.53 -20.40 11.01
N THR A 35 -1.45 -20.80 11.65
CA THR A 35 -0.10 -20.77 11.05
C THR A 35 0.53 -22.15 11.03
N ASN A 36 1.59 -22.33 10.24
CA ASN A 36 2.42 -23.54 10.30
C ASN A 36 3.21 -23.71 11.63
N LYS A 37 3.06 -22.78 12.59
CA LYS A 37 3.63 -22.85 13.93
C LYS A 37 2.58 -23.04 15.04
N GLY A 38 1.29 -23.10 14.68
CA GLY A 38 0.16 -23.16 15.61
C GLY A 38 -0.86 -22.05 15.36
N SER A 39 -1.91 -22.03 16.16
CA SER A 39 -2.98 -21.03 16.06
C SER A 39 -2.98 -20.06 17.24
N PHE A 40 -3.38 -18.82 16.97
CA PHE A 40 -3.59 -17.80 17.99
C PHE A 40 -4.77 -16.89 17.62
N THR A 41 -5.36 -16.27 18.64
CA THR A 41 -6.58 -15.47 18.49
C THR A 41 -6.34 -14.04 18.96
N ALA A 42 -6.77 -13.07 18.17
CA ALA A 42 -6.77 -11.66 18.52
C ALA A 42 -8.21 -11.14 18.68
N VAL A 43 -8.46 -10.31 19.68
CA VAL A 43 -9.63 -9.42 19.71
C VAL A 43 -9.32 -8.16 18.89
N LEU A 44 -10.30 -7.66 18.14
CA LEU A 44 -10.21 -6.44 17.33
C LEU A 44 -11.09 -5.34 17.95
N HIS A 45 -10.54 -4.13 18.12
CA HIS A 45 -11.20 -3.00 18.78
C HIS A 45 -12.04 -2.17 17.79
N HIS A 46 -13.11 -2.78 17.24
CA HIS A 46 -13.95 -2.15 16.20
C HIS A 46 -14.72 -0.92 16.66
N ASP A 47 -14.91 -0.79 17.97
CA ASP A 47 -15.55 0.34 18.65
C ASP A 47 -14.62 1.56 18.78
N LYS A 48 -13.30 1.34 18.84
CA LYS A 48 -12.30 2.39 19.07
C LYS A 48 -11.59 2.84 17.80
N VAL A 49 -11.30 1.91 16.89
CA VAL A 49 -10.57 2.16 15.63
C VAL A 49 -11.27 1.47 14.45
N PRO A 50 -12.51 1.88 14.15
CA PRO A 50 -13.39 1.18 13.21
C PRO A 50 -12.84 1.11 11.79
N THR A 51 -12.18 2.15 11.26
CA THR A 51 -11.63 2.11 9.89
C THR A 51 -10.51 1.06 9.76
N THR A 52 -9.64 0.98 10.77
CA THR A 52 -8.52 0.05 10.83
C THR A 52 -9.02 -1.39 10.95
N VAL A 53 -9.98 -1.65 11.83
CA VAL A 53 -10.59 -2.99 11.98
C VAL A 53 -11.38 -3.38 10.75
N ALA A 54 -12.13 -2.47 10.12
CA ALA A 54 -12.84 -2.76 8.88
C ALA A 54 -11.90 -3.12 7.73
N ASN A 55 -10.75 -2.46 7.65
CA ASN A 55 -9.74 -2.78 6.66
C ASN A 55 -9.19 -4.19 6.88
N PHE A 56 -8.69 -4.48 8.09
CA PHE A 56 -8.09 -5.77 8.40
C PHE A 56 -9.11 -6.92 8.28
N ALA A 57 -10.27 -6.80 8.93
CA ALA A 57 -11.31 -7.83 8.91
C ALA A 57 -11.85 -8.06 7.51
N GLY A 58 -12.08 -6.97 6.75
CA GLY A 58 -12.61 -7.08 5.40
C GLY A 58 -11.62 -7.66 4.39
N LEU A 59 -10.32 -7.43 4.57
CA LEU A 59 -9.28 -8.12 3.81
C LEU A 59 -9.19 -9.60 4.20
N ALA A 60 -9.26 -9.92 5.50
CA ALA A 60 -9.18 -11.28 6.00
C ALA A 60 -10.34 -12.18 5.52
N ASP A 61 -11.58 -11.71 5.62
CA ASP A 61 -12.75 -12.48 5.17
C ASP A 61 -13.07 -12.34 3.66
N GLY A 62 -12.33 -11.49 2.95
CA GLY A 62 -12.49 -11.28 1.51
C GLY A 62 -13.70 -10.44 1.11
N SER A 63 -14.38 -9.78 2.07
CA SER A 63 -15.45 -8.83 1.76
C SER A 63 -14.93 -7.56 1.08
N ARG A 64 -13.68 -7.16 1.34
CA ARG A 64 -13.02 -6.03 0.68
C ARG A 64 -12.27 -6.45 -0.58
N THR A 65 -12.46 -5.67 -1.63
CA THR A 65 -11.66 -5.76 -2.85
C THR A 65 -10.27 -5.15 -2.62
N TRP A 66 -9.25 -5.76 -3.20
CA TRP A 66 -7.86 -5.31 -3.19
C TRP A 66 -7.26 -5.47 -4.60
N PHE A 67 -6.10 -4.86 -4.87
CA PHE A 67 -5.38 -5.07 -6.13
C PHE A 67 -4.35 -6.19 -6.00
N ASP A 68 -4.40 -7.18 -6.88
CA ASP A 68 -3.37 -8.20 -6.99
C ASP A 68 -2.05 -7.67 -7.58
N SER A 69 -1.06 -8.55 -7.71
CA SER A 69 0.26 -8.20 -8.25
C SER A 69 0.23 -7.73 -9.71
N ALA A 70 -0.81 -8.08 -10.47
CA ALA A 70 -1.02 -7.58 -11.82
C ALA A 70 -1.77 -6.23 -11.84
N GLY A 71 -2.27 -5.77 -10.68
CA GLY A 71 -3.10 -4.58 -10.58
C GLY A 71 -4.57 -4.84 -10.90
N LEU A 72 -5.02 -6.10 -10.86
CA LEU A 72 -6.41 -6.48 -11.05
C LEU A 72 -7.17 -6.50 -9.72
N PRO A 73 -8.45 -6.13 -9.69
CA PRO A 73 -9.29 -6.30 -8.51
C PRO A 73 -9.49 -7.77 -8.15
N ALA A 74 -9.11 -8.11 -6.93
CA ALA A 74 -9.32 -9.42 -6.33
C ALA A 74 -10.26 -9.30 -5.13
N LYS A 75 -11.15 -10.29 -4.99
CA LYS A 75 -12.12 -10.39 -3.88
C LYS A 75 -12.13 -11.81 -3.33
N ARG A 76 -11.20 -12.07 -2.42
CA ARG A 76 -10.97 -13.33 -1.70
C ARG A 76 -10.15 -13.05 -0.45
N PRO A 77 -10.13 -13.96 0.55
CA PRO A 77 -9.28 -13.82 1.74
C PRO A 77 -7.85 -13.42 1.38
N TYR A 78 -7.43 -12.26 1.87
CA TYR A 78 -6.18 -11.60 1.49
C TYR A 78 -4.95 -12.24 2.16
N TYR A 79 -5.06 -12.53 3.45
CA TYR A 79 -3.90 -12.94 4.28
C TYR A 79 -3.55 -14.42 4.15
N ASN A 80 -4.43 -15.24 3.56
CA ASN A 80 -4.21 -16.68 3.43
C ASN A 80 -3.02 -16.96 2.50
N GLY A 81 -2.03 -17.70 3.02
CA GLY A 81 -0.78 -18.02 2.35
C GLY A 81 0.32 -16.97 2.51
N LEU A 82 0.04 -15.82 3.11
CA LEU A 82 1.06 -14.79 3.34
C LEU A 82 1.98 -15.16 4.48
N THR A 83 3.19 -14.59 4.50
CA THR A 83 4.21 -14.89 5.50
C THR A 83 4.38 -13.77 6.52
N PHE A 84 4.88 -14.14 7.70
CA PHE A 84 5.59 -13.20 8.56
C PHE A 84 6.98 -12.98 7.95
N HIS A 85 7.13 -11.88 7.21
CA HIS A 85 8.31 -11.63 6.38
C HIS A 85 9.45 -10.96 7.15
N ARG A 86 9.17 -10.45 8.36
CA ARG A 86 10.14 -9.81 9.23
C ARG A 86 9.86 -10.18 10.69
N VAL A 87 10.87 -10.72 11.39
CA VAL A 87 10.77 -11.20 12.77
C VAL A 87 11.96 -10.68 13.56
N ILE A 88 11.72 -9.87 14.58
CA ILE A 88 12.78 -9.34 15.45
C ILE A 88 12.48 -9.77 16.88
N ASN A 89 13.29 -10.70 17.39
CA ASN A 89 13.15 -11.20 18.75
C ASN A 89 13.22 -10.05 19.78
N GLY A 90 12.31 -10.07 20.77
CA GLY A 90 12.17 -9.01 21.76
C GLY A 90 11.57 -7.70 21.24
N PHE A 91 11.11 -7.67 19.98
CA PHE A 91 10.47 -6.48 19.40
C PHE A 91 9.10 -6.81 18.81
N MET A 92 9.04 -7.48 17.65
CA MET A 92 7.79 -7.76 16.95
C MET A 92 7.91 -8.83 15.86
N ILE A 93 6.76 -9.36 15.42
CA ILE A 93 6.59 -10.16 14.20
C ILE A 93 5.70 -9.38 13.21
N GLN A 94 6.13 -9.22 11.96
CA GLN A 94 5.42 -8.42 10.94
C GLN A 94 5.01 -9.27 9.74
N GLY A 95 3.76 -9.09 9.29
CA GLY A 95 3.12 -9.81 8.20
C GLY A 95 2.27 -8.92 7.29
N GLY A 96 1.55 -9.53 6.36
CA GLY A 96 0.57 -8.84 5.50
C GLY A 96 1.12 -8.24 4.20
N SER A 97 2.33 -8.65 3.78
CA SER A 97 2.97 -8.28 2.50
C SER A 97 2.83 -9.44 1.48
N PRO A 98 2.09 -9.27 0.37
CA PRO A 98 1.93 -10.30 -0.66
C PRO A 98 3.22 -10.85 -1.25
N ASN A 99 4.20 -9.98 -1.50
CA ASN A 99 5.50 -10.36 -2.05
C ASN A 99 6.49 -10.88 -0.98
N GLY A 100 6.13 -10.79 0.31
CA GLY A 100 6.98 -11.25 1.42
C GLY A 100 8.28 -10.47 1.58
N THR A 101 8.30 -9.20 1.18
CA THR A 101 9.45 -8.28 1.31
C THR A 101 9.12 -6.99 2.06
N GLY A 102 7.84 -6.76 2.40
CA GLY A 102 7.41 -5.58 3.14
C GLY A 102 7.25 -4.30 2.29
N THR A 103 7.30 -4.42 0.96
CA THR A 103 7.29 -3.27 0.03
C THR A 103 5.94 -3.05 -0.68
N ASP A 104 4.93 -3.84 -0.35
CA ASP A 104 3.65 -3.88 -1.04
C ASP A 104 2.44 -3.90 -0.08
N GLY A 105 1.24 -3.95 -0.64
CA GLY A 105 -0.01 -3.90 0.13
C GLY A 105 -1.25 -4.17 -0.72
N PRO A 106 -2.44 -3.69 -0.32
CA PRO A 106 -3.70 -4.02 -0.98
C PRO A 106 -3.97 -3.11 -2.20
N GLY A 107 -2.98 -2.31 -2.60
CA GLY A 107 -3.05 -1.35 -3.71
C GLY A 107 -3.68 0.01 -3.37
N TYR A 108 -4.06 0.23 -2.11
CA TYR A 108 -4.51 1.52 -1.56
C TYR A 108 -3.89 1.75 -0.18
N GLY A 109 -4.06 2.97 0.35
CA GLY A 109 -3.75 3.29 1.74
C GLY A 109 -4.83 4.12 2.43
N PHE A 110 -4.80 4.16 3.76
CA PHE A 110 -5.77 4.89 4.58
C PHE A 110 -5.11 5.53 5.81
N ALA A 111 -5.86 6.43 6.47
CA ALA A 111 -5.38 7.23 7.59
C ALA A 111 -5.08 6.39 8.85
N ASP A 112 -4.27 6.93 9.75
CA ASP A 112 -4.10 6.37 11.10
C ASP A 112 -5.34 6.63 11.95
N GLU A 113 -5.66 5.69 12.84
CA GLU A 113 -6.62 5.88 13.91
C GLU A 113 -5.95 5.57 15.25
N PHE A 114 -5.89 6.56 16.13
CA PHE A 114 -5.32 6.42 17.46
C PHE A 114 -6.38 6.63 18.52
N HIS A 115 -6.41 5.76 19.52
CA HIS A 115 -7.29 5.88 20.69
C HIS A 115 -6.45 6.01 21.96
N PRO A 116 -6.80 6.85 22.95
CA PRO A 116 -6.02 7.06 24.18
C PRO A 116 -5.68 5.77 24.94
N ASP A 117 -6.63 4.83 24.98
CA ASP A 117 -6.47 3.55 25.68
C ASP A 117 -5.64 2.50 24.92
N LEU A 118 -5.38 2.71 23.63
CA LEU A 118 -4.72 1.70 22.80
C LEU A 118 -3.24 2.06 22.68
N ARG A 119 -2.39 1.29 23.39
CA ARG A 119 -0.96 1.56 23.54
C ARG A 119 -0.13 0.29 23.31
N HIS A 120 1.11 0.49 22.90
CA HIS A 120 2.11 -0.57 22.77
C HIS A 120 2.77 -0.85 24.13
N ASP A 121 1.96 -1.21 25.11
CA ASP A 121 2.33 -1.34 26.53
C ASP A 121 2.90 -2.73 26.91
N GLY A 122 2.84 -3.71 26.00
CA GLY A 122 3.32 -5.05 26.25
C GLY A 122 3.37 -5.90 24.99
N GLU A 123 3.57 -7.21 25.17
CA GLU A 123 3.47 -8.20 24.10
C GLU A 123 2.03 -8.44 23.65
N GLY A 124 1.88 -9.01 22.46
CA GLY A 124 0.59 -9.39 21.90
C GLY A 124 -0.25 -8.21 21.41
N VAL A 125 0.30 -6.99 21.33
CA VAL A 125 -0.41 -5.85 20.74
C VAL A 125 -0.37 -5.96 19.22
N LEU A 126 -1.54 -5.97 18.58
CA LEU A 126 -1.69 -6.03 17.13
C LEU A 126 -1.87 -4.60 16.57
N SER A 127 -0.98 -4.21 15.66
CA SER A 127 -0.85 -2.83 15.19
C SER A 127 -0.53 -2.75 13.70
N MET A 128 -0.93 -1.68 13.02
CA MET A 128 -0.65 -1.48 11.59
C MET A 128 0.81 -1.10 11.36
N ALA A 129 1.46 -1.75 10.40
CA ALA A 129 2.73 -1.27 9.86
C ALA A 129 2.45 -0.17 8.83
N ASN A 130 3.30 0.85 8.81
CA ASN A 130 3.21 1.97 7.87
C ASN A 130 4.62 2.48 7.50
N SER A 131 4.69 3.34 6.49
CA SER A 131 5.90 4.00 5.98
C SER A 131 5.86 5.50 6.32
N GLY A 132 5.30 5.83 7.48
CA GLY A 132 4.97 7.19 7.90
C GLY A 132 3.47 7.34 8.16
N ALA A 133 3.11 8.52 8.70
CA ALA A 133 1.74 8.83 9.08
C ALA A 133 0.76 8.60 7.91
N ASN A 134 -0.38 7.99 8.20
CA ASN A 134 -1.50 7.81 7.29
C ASN A 134 -1.17 7.01 6.01
N THR A 135 -0.22 6.09 6.08
CA THR A 135 0.09 5.15 4.98
C THR A 135 -0.28 3.71 5.31
N ASN A 136 -1.30 3.50 6.15
CA ASN A 136 -1.75 2.16 6.48
C ASN A 136 -2.24 1.44 5.23
N GLY A 137 -1.90 0.15 5.11
CA GLY A 137 -2.29 -0.69 3.98
C GLY A 137 -2.84 -2.02 4.49
N SER A 138 -2.11 -3.10 4.24
CA SER A 138 -2.47 -4.44 4.72
C SER A 138 -1.49 -4.99 5.75
N GLN A 139 -0.28 -4.42 5.80
CA GLN A 139 0.78 -4.90 6.67
C GLN A 139 0.48 -4.56 8.13
N PHE A 140 0.77 -5.50 9.01
CA PHE A 140 0.56 -5.38 10.45
C PHE A 140 1.74 -6.03 11.18
N PHE A 141 1.87 -5.74 12.46
CA PHE A 141 2.80 -6.41 13.36
C PHE A 141 2.15 -6.76 14.69
N ILE A 142 2.72 -7.77 15.36
CA ILE A 142 2.37 -8.16 16.73
C ILE A 142 3.61 -7.97 17.60
N THR A 143 3.46 -7.22 18.70
CA THR A 143 4.59 -6.93 19.61
C THR A 143 5.01 -8.17 20.41
N LEU A 144 6.31 -8.29 20.68
CA LEU A 144 6.90 -9.28 21.58
C LEU A 144 7.37 -8.65 22.91
N ALA A 145 7.32 -7.33 23.02
CA ALA A 145 7.66 -6.56 24.21
C ALA A 145 6.95 -5.19 24.17
N THR A 146 7.02 -4.45 25.28
CA THR A 146 6.59 -3.05 25.34
C THR A 146 7.37 -2.19 24.35
N THR A 147 6.66 -1.44 23.50
CA THR A 147 7.24 -0.64 22.41
C THR A 147 6.65 0.77 22.38
N ALA A 148 6.67 1.44 23.54
CA ALA A 148 6.00 2.74 23.75
C ALA A 148 6.44 3.85 22.76
N HIS A 149 7.62 3.75 22.15
CA HIS A 149 8.10 4.67 21.12
C HIS A 149 7.30 4.62 19.79
N LEU A 150 6.44 3.60 19.62
CA LEU A 150 5.50 3.43 18.49
C LEU A 150 4.11 4.02 18.77
N ASN A 151 3.83 4.45 20.00
CA ASN A 151 2.54 5.07 20.35
C ASN A 151 2.28 6.32 19.48
N ASN A 152 1.05 6.44 18.99
CA ASN A 152 0.61 7.51 18.08
C ASN A 152 1.43 7.62 16.78
N LYS A 153 2.13 6.54 16.40
CA LYS A 153 2.79 6.37 15.10
C LYS A 153 2.26 5.18 14.32
N HIS A 154 1.83 4.14 15.05
CA HIS A 154 1.24 2.93 14.50
C HIS A 154 -0.12 2.67 15.17
N ALA A 155 -1.16 2.47 14.37
CA ALA A 155 -2.51 2.29 14.87
C ALA A 155 -2.67 0.90 15.49
N VAL A 156 -2.82 0.85 16.82
CA VAL A 156 -3.16 -0.37 17.56
C VAL A 156 -4.64 -0.67 17.32
N PHE A 157 -4.94 -1.87 16.82
CA PHE A 157 -6.31 -2.26 16.48
C PHE A 157 -6.75 -3.60 17.05
N GLY A 158 -5.89 -4.28 17.78
CA GLY A 158 -6.26 -5.49 18.48
C GLY A 158 -5.22 -5.95 19.50
N ARG A 159 -5.53 -7.05 20.17
CA ARG A 159 -4.62 -7.72 21.10
C ARG A 159 -4.81 -9.24 21.03
N ILE A 160 -3.72 -9.98 21.12
CA ILE A 160 -3.73 -11.43 21.26
C ILE A 160 -4.31 -11.79 22.62
N ILE A 161 -5.34 -12.62 22.61
CA ILE A 161 -6.07 -13.08 23.81
C ILE A 161 -5.84 -14.57 24.09
N GLU A 162 -5.44 -15.33 23.07
CA GLU A 162 -5.11 -16.76 23.16
C GLU A 162 -3.96 -17.09 22.21
N GLY A 163 -3.12 -18.06 22.56
CA GLY A 163 -2.02 -18.50 21.69
C GLY A 163 -0.79 -17.58 21.70
N ILE A 164 -0.57 -16.79 22.77
CA ILE A 164 0.59 -15.90 22.86
C ILE A 164 1.93 -16.67 22.79
N GLU A 165 1.94 -17.91 23.25
CA GLU A 165 3.08 -18.83 23.12
C GLU A 165 3.43 -19.16 21.66
N VAL A 166 2.44 -19.21 20.76
CA VAL A 166 2.67 -19.38 19.32
C VAL A 166 3.33 -18.13 18.75
N VAL A 167 2.85 -16.94 19.13
CA VAL A 167 3.43 -15.66 18.73
C VAL A 167 4.88 -15.55 19.20
N ARG A 168 5.18 -15.91 20.46
CA ARG A 168 6.55 -15.96 20.98
C ARG A 168 7.41 -16.99 20.25
N ALA A 169 6.86 -18.16 19.92
CA ALA A 169 7.58 -19.19 19.17
C ALA A 169 7.93 -18.74 17.74
N ILE A 170 7.04 -17.98 17.08
CA ILE A 170 7.35 -17.31 15.81
C ILE A 170 8.48 -16.29 16.03
N GLY A 171 8.38 -15.48 17.08
CA GLY A 171 9.39 -14.47 17.46
C GLY A 171 10.79 -15.01 17.72
N ALA A 172 10.89 -16.28 18.13
CA ALA A 172 12.14 -16.97 18.40
C ALA A 172 12.71 -17.74 17.19
N THR A 173 12.09 -17.66 16.01
CA THR A 173 12.57 -18.39 14.83
C THR A 173 13.89 -17.81 14.31
N PRO A 174 14.82 -18.65 13.81
CA PRO A 174 16.06 -18.15 13.19
C PRO A 174 15.77 -17.25 11.98
N THR A 175 16.45 -16.10 11.93
CA THR A 175 16.33 -15.12 10.84
C THR A 175 17.64 -14.95 10.08
N GLY A 176 17.53 -14.56 8.81
CA GLY A 176 18.63 -14.16 7.96
C GLY A 176 18.66 -12.65 7.74
N ALA A 177 19.16 -12.23 6.57
CA ALA A 177 19.21 -10.83 6.18
C ALA A 177 17.83 -10.15 6.24
N ASN A 178 17.79 -8.87 6.63
CA ASN A 178 16.58 -8.07 6.81
C ASN A 178 15.56 -8.68 7.80
N ASP A 179 16.03 -9.42 8.79
CA ASP A 179 15.23 -10.08 9.82
C ASP A 179 14.21 -11.09 9.27
N LYS A 180 14.44 -11.60 8.04
CA LYS A 180 13.54 -12.55 7.39
C LYS A 180 13.73 -13.96 7.96
N PRO A 181 12.67 -14.67 8.41
CA PRO A 181 12.79 -16.06 8.85
C PRO A 181 13.47 -16.96 7.81
N LEU A 182 14.42 -17.79 8.25
CA LEU A 182 15.10 -18.76 7.38
C LEU A 182 14.13 -19.82 6.84
N ALA A 183 13.23 -20.29 7.71
CA ALA A 183 12.11 -21.13 7.33
C ALA A 183 10.83 -20.25 7.29
N PRO A 184 10.07 -20.22 6.18
CA PRO A 184 8.87 -19.42 6.09
C PRO A 184 7.86 -19.74 7.20
N VAL A 185 7.42 -18.70 7.92
CA VAL A 185 6.26 -18.77 8.83
C VAL A 185 5.05 -18.28 8.05
N VAL A 186 4.12 -19.18 7.76
CA VAL A 186 3.00 -18.96 6.84
C VAL A 186 1.71 -18.85 7.63
N MET A 187 0.93 -17.80 7.38
CA MET A 187 -0.49 -17.73 7.76
C MET A 187 -1.28 -18.60 6.81
N GLN A 188 -1.65 -19.80 7.24
CA GLN A 188 -2.47 -20.72 6.46
C GLN A 188 -3.87 -20.13 6.25
N SER A 189 -4.43 -19.53 7.31
CA SER A 189 -5.66 -18.74 7.24
C SER A 189 -5.71 -17.64 8.29
N VAL A 190 -6.50 -16.60 8.00
CA VAL A 190 -6.94 -15.60 8.98
C VAL A 190 -8.46 -15.51 8.91
N THR A 191 -9.15 -16.03 9.93
CA THR A 191 -10.61 -16.13 9.96
C THR A 191 -11.21 -15.10 10.91
N ILE A 192 -12.25 -14.38 10.48
CA ILE A 192 -12.95 -13.41 11.32
C ILE A 192 -14.21 -14.02 11.92
N HIS A 193 -14.33 -13.93 13.24
CA HIS A 193 -15.50 -14.32 14.00
C HIS A 193 -16.17 -13.10 14.62
N ARG A 194 -17.50 -13.01 14.51
CA ARG A 194 -18.29 -11.88 15.01
C ARG A 194 -19.30 -12.40 16.02
N ILE A 195 -19.13 -12.01 17.28
CA ILE A 195 -19.93 -12.50 18.41
C ILE A 195 -20.73 -11.34 18.99
N GLY A 196 -22.04 -11.53 19.13
CA GLY A 196 -22.97 -10.50 19.61
C GLY A 196 -23.41 -9.49 18.54
N ALA A 197 -24.48 -8.75 18.86
CA ALA A 197 -25.20 -7.91 17.90
C ALA A 197 -24.35 -6.78 17.31
N SER A 198 -23.52 -6.10 18.13
CA SER A 198 -22.66 -5.01 17.66
C SER A 198 -21.64 -5.50 16.62
N ALA A 199 -20.95 -6.61 16.90
CA ALA A 199 -19.98 -7.20 16.00
C ALA A 199 -20.61 -7.68 14.68
N GLN A 200 -21.82 -8.26 14.75
CA GLN A 200 -22.57 -8.72 13.57
C GLN A 200 -23.06 -7.55 12.71
N ALA A 201 -23.47 -6.44 13.33
CA ALA A 201 -23.92 -5.23 12.63
C ALA A 201 -22.77 -4.40 12.06
N PHE A 202 -21.51 -4.70 12.42
CA PHE A 202 -20.36 -3.92 11.98
C PHE A 202 -20.15 -4.03 10.46
N ASN A 203 -20.44 -2.94 9.75
CA ASN A 203 -20.31 -2.86 8.30
C ASN A 203 -18.93 -2.34 7.90
N VAL A 204 -18.09 -3.22 7.36
CA VAL A 204 -16.73 -2.88 6.89
C VAL A 204 -16.69 -1.90 5.71
N HIS A 205 -17.80 -1.74 4.98
CA HIS A 205 -17.91 -0.84 3.84
C HIS A 205 -18.33 0.58 4.24
N ALA A 206 -18.80 0.78 5.47
CA ALA A 206 -19.28 2.08 5.97
C ALA A 206 -18.20 2.91 6.69
N GLN A 207 -16.93 2.47 6.67
CA GLN A 207 -15.86 3.05 7.50
C GLN A 207 -14.91 4.01 6.74
N GLY A 208 -15.37 4.64 5.64
CA GLY A 208 -14.58 5.64 4.93
C GLY A 208 -13.30 5.11 4.27
N LEU A 209 -13.23 3.80 4.01
CA LEU A 209 -12.08 3.19 3.33
C LEU A 209 -12.16 3.37 1.80
N PRO A 210 -11.02 3.33 1.09
CA PRO A 210 -11.00 3.38 -0.36
C PRO A 210 -11.79 2.22 -0.98
N THR A 211 -12.44 2.51 -2.12
CA THR A 211 -13.23 1.53 -2.90
C THR A 211 -12.53 1.21 -4.20
N ILE A 212 -12.44 -0.08 -4.55
CA ILE A 212 -11.88 -0.52 -5.83
C ILE A 212 -13.01 -0.93 -6.78
N ALA A 213 -12.98 -0.43 -8.01
CA ALA A 213 -13.93 -0.77 -9.06
C ALA A 213 -13.27 -0.89 -10.45
N ASN A 214 -13.88 -1.69 -11.32
CA ASN A 214 -13.49 -1.78 -12.72
C ASN A 214 -13.87 -0.50 -13.48
N SER A 215 -12.99 -0.10 -14.39
CA SER A 215 -13.28 0.96 -15.37
C SER A 215 -13.68 0.33 -16.70
N ARG A 216 -14.43 1.07 -17.50
CA ARG A 216 -14.81 0.66 -18.87
C ARG A 216 -14.02 1.49 -19.89
N PRO A 217 -12.79 1.09 -20.23
CA PRO A 217 -12.00 1.80 -21.23
C PRO A 217 -12.60 1.66 -22.63
N VAL A 218 -12.53 2.72 -23.41
CA VAL A 218 -12.75 2.71 -24.85
C VAL A 218 -11.39 2.75 -25.52
N PHE A 219 -11.12 1.80 -26.41
CA PHE A 219 -9.90 1.79 -27.21
C PHE A 219 -10.07 2.67 -28.44
N ARG A 220 -9.09 3.53 -28.73
CA ARG A 220 -9.04 4.33 -29.95
C ARG A 220 -7.67 4.23 -30.62
N ARG A 221 -7.68 3.86 -31.89
CA ARG A 221 -6.51 3.94 -32.77
C ARG A 221 -6.60 5.22 -33.60
N THR A 222 -5.54 6.00 -33.60
CA THR A 222 -5.43 7.28 -34.33
C THR A 222 -4.13 7.31 -35.14
N ALA A 223 -3.94 8.34 -35.98
CA ALA A 223 -2.69 8.55 -36.70
C ALA A 223 -1.49 8.80 -35.77
N GLN A 224 -1.75 9.27 -34.54
CA GLN A 224 -0.76 9.59 -33.51
C GLN A 224 -0.42 8.38 -32.61
N GLY A 225 -1.12 7.26 -32.79
CA GLY A 225 -0.94 6.04 -32.01
C GLY A 225 -2.24 5.50 -31.41
N ASP A 226 -2.06 4.60 -30.45
CA ASP A 226 -3.14 3.87 -29.80
C ASP A 226 -3.38 4.39 -28.37
N PHE A 227 -4.65 4.60 -28.05
CA PHE A 227 -5.09 5.29 -26.84
C PHE A 227 -6.18 4.50 -26.12
N ILE A 228 -6.17 4.61 -24.80
CA ILE A 228 -7.29 4.22 -23.95
C ILE A 228 -7.96 5.49 -23.43
N GLU A 229 -9.25 5.59 -23.68
CA GLU A 229 -10.10 6.63 -23.12
C GLU A 229 -10.94 6.07 -21.99
N LEU A 230 -10.99 6.80 -20.88
CA LEU A 230 -11.90 6.52 -19.78
C LEU A 230 -13.03 7.56 -19.84
N ALA A 231 -14.26 7.10 -20.06
CA ALA A 231 -15.42 7.99 -20.21
C ALA A 231 -15.66 8.89 -18.99
N ALA A 232 -15.32 8.40 -17.79
CA ALA A 232 -15.29 9.17 -16.56
C ALA A 232 -14.07 8.76 -15.75
N ARG A 233 -13.35 9.75 -15.24
CA ARG A 233 -12.25 9.55 -14.30
C ARG A 233 -12.69 10.12 -12.96
N PRO A 234 -12.93 9.29 -11.94
CA PRO A 234 -13.28 9.82 -10.64
C PRO A 234 -12.09 10.62 -10.09
N ALA A 235 -12.38 11.73 -9.42
CA ALA A 235 -11.35 12.45 -8.67
C ALA A 235 -10.77 11.52 -7.60
N MET A 236 -9.53 11.80 -7.19
CA MET A 236 -8.88 11.07 -6.09
C MET A 236 -8.80 9.56 -6.32
N ALA A 237 -8.45 9.19 -7.54
CA ALA A 237 -8.43 7.81 -7.95
C ALA A 237 -7.04 7.38 -8.41
N LYS A 238 -6.55 6.25 -7.91
CA LYS A 238 -5.43 5.54 -8.56
C LYS A 238 -5.99 4.56 -9.56
N HIS A 239 -5.71 4.76 -10.84
CA HIS A 239 -6.02 3.80 -11.90
C HIS A 239 -4.85 2.84 -12.09
N SER A 240 -5.13 1.55 -12.07
CA SER A 240 -4.19 0.47 -12.39
C SER A 240 -4.52 -0.09 -13.77
N PHE A 241 -3.49 -0.30 -14.58
CA PHE A 241 -3.60 -0.85 -15.92
C PHE A 241 -2.89 -2.21 -15.94
N ALA A 242 -3.61 -3.21 -16.43
CA ALA A 242 -3.05 -4.54 -16.69
C ALA A 242 -3.21 -4.87 -18.17
N GLY A 243 -2.19 -5.53 -18.73
CA GLY A 243 -2.19 -6.03 -20.09
C GLY A 243 -1.99 -7.54 -20.12
N SER A 244 -2.46 -8.18 -21.18
CA SER A 244 -2.13 -9.58 -21.46
C SER A 244 -2.19 -9.94 -22.94
N SER A 245 -1.43 -10.96 -23.34
CA SER A 245 -1.58 -11.65 -24.63
C SER A 245 -2.57 -12.82 -24.59
N ASP A 246 -2.99 -13.25 -23.41
CA ASP A 246 -3.99 -14.31 -23.21
C ASP A 246 -4.94 -13.91 -22.07
N LEU A 247 -6.04 -14.63 -21.86
CA LEU A 247 -6.97 -14.26 -20.77
C LEU A 247 -6.54 -14.85 -19.41
N ALA A 248 -5.39 -15.54 -19.34
CA ALA A 248 -4.92 -16.26 -18.16
C ALA A 248 -3.79 -15.54 -17.41
N SER A 249 -2.95 -14.78 -18.10
CA SER A 249 -1.66 -14.28 -17.58
C SER A 249 -1.60 -12.76 -17.66
N TRP A 250 -2.00 -12.08 -16.60
CA TRP A 250 -2.03 -10.62 -16.57
C TRP A 250 -0.74 -10.03 -16.01
N THR A 251 -0.32 -8.89 -16.55
CA THR A 251 0.85 -8.15 -16.05
C THR A 251 0.48 -6.69 -15.87
N SER A 252 0.96 -6.09 -14.78
CA SER A 252 0.82 -4.64 -14.60
C SER A 252 1.61 -3.91 -15.69
N ILE A 253 0.95 -3.00 -16.39
CA ILE A 253 1.57 -2.17 -17.44
C ILE A 253 1.65 -0.70 -17.05
N GLY A 254 1.18 -0.35 -15.86
CA GLY A 254 1.31 0.99 -15.29
C GLY A 254 0.18 1.36 -14.36
N SER A 255 0.27 2.59 -13.84
CA SER A 255 -0.80 3.24 -13.08
C SER A 255 -0.76 4.74 -13.31
N ILE A 256 -1.91 5.40 -13.18
CA ILE A 256 -2.00 6.87 -13.14
C ILE A 256 -2.79 7.30 -11.91
N ASN A 257 -2.56 8.53 -11.49
CA ASN A 257 -3.20 9.13 -10.33
C ASN A 257 -4.07 10.31 -10.78
N GLU A 258 -5.36 10.24 -10.51
CA GLU A 258 -6.28 11.35 -10.65
C GLU A 258 -6.29 12.17 -9.36
N THR A 259 -6.17 13.50 -9.52
CA THR A 259 -6.16 14.44 -8.40
C THR A 259 -7.58 14.97 -8.13
N THR A 260 -7.70 16.16 -7.53
CA THR A 260 -9.00 16.80 -7.27
C THR A 260 -9.74 17.18 -8.56
N THR A 261 -9.00 17.47 -9.63
CA THR A 261 -9.55 17.75 -10.95
C THR A 261 -9.18 16.56 -11.84
N PRO A 262 -10.14 15.70 -12.20
CA PRO A 262 -9.84 14.60 -13.09
C PRO A 262 -9.34 15.13 -14.42
N GLY A 263 -8.33 14.48 -14.99
CA GLY A 263 -7.90 14.84 -16.33
C GLY A 263 -9.05 14.66 -17.34
N THR A 264 -8.99 15.38 -18.44
CA THR A 264 -9.90 15.19 -19.60
C THR A 264 -9.23 14.54 -20.80
N SER A 265 -7.88 14.49 -20.82
CA SER A 265 -7.11 13.97 -21.95
C SER A 265 -7.12 12.43 -22.01
N PRO A 266 -7.21 11.82 -23.21
CA PRO A 266 -7.00 10.39 -23.41
C PRO A 266 -5.68 9.90 -22.81
N ILE A 267 -5.64 8.66 -22.34
CA ILE A 267 -4.43 8.07 -21.75
C ILE A 267 -3.73 7.28 -22.85
N GLY A 268 -2.54 7.73 -23.24
CA GLY A 268 -1.69 7.01 -24.18
C GLY A 268 -1.23 5.69 -23.58
N VAL A 269 -1.41 4.59 -24.31
CA VAL A 269 -0.92 3.26 -23.93
C VAL A 269 0.18 2.87 -24.92
N GLY A 270 1.41 3.28 -24.63
CA GLY A 270 2.59 3.07 -25.50
C GLY A 270 3.07 1.62 -25.62
N PHE A 271 2.21 0.63 -25.38
CA PHE A 271 2.58 -0.78 -25.21
C PHE A 271 2.20 -1.70 -26.39
N PHE A 272 1.74 -1.16 -27.52
CA PHE A 272 1.52 -1.99 -28.71
C PHE A 272 2.85 -2.40 -29.31
N THR A 273 3.31 -3.60 -28.93
CA THR A 273 4.43 -4.22 -29.63
C THR A 273 3.97 -4.53 -31.05
N THR A 274 4.60 -3.91 -32.03
CA THR A 274 4.42 -4.21 -33.45
C THR A 274 4.50 -5.72 -33.68
N GLY A 275 3.46 -6.32 -34.28
CA GLY A 275 3.43 -7.76 -34.59
C GLY A 275 2.66 -8.66 -33.61
N LYS A 276 1.97 -8.11 -32.60
CA LYS A 276 0.96 -8.87 -31.83
C LYS A 276 -0.45 -8.55 -32.31
N ASP A 277 -1.14 -9.56 -32.86
CA ASP A 277 -2.47 -9.39 -33.45
C ASP A 277 -3.59 -9.19 -32.41
N ARG A 278 -3.36 -9.55 -31.14
CA ARG A 278 -4.35 -9.46 -30.05
C ARG A 278 -3.69 -9.15 -28.70
N CYS A 279 -4.19 -8.11 -28.04
CA CYS A 279 -3.85 -7.77 -26.66
C CYS A 279 -5.13 -7.47 -25.89
N PHE A 280 -5.19 -7.95 -24.66
CA PHE A 280 -6.26 -7.66 -23.71
C PHE A 280 -5.80 -6.59 -22.72
N PHE A 281 -6.74 -5.76 -22.28
CA PHE A 281 -6.49 -4.71 -21.30
C PHE A 281 -7.55 -4.76 -20.22
N HIS A 282 -7.13 -4.47 -19.00
CA HIS A 282 -8.01 -4.30 -17.87
C HIS A 282 -7.62 -3.03 -17.12
N VAL A 283 -8.61 -2.20 -16.83
CA VAL A 283 -8.41 -0.97 -16.08
C VAL A 283 -9.33 -1.00 -14.88
N ALA A 284 -8.77 -0.74 -13.71
CA ALA A 284 -9.51 -0.61 -12.48
C ALA A 284 -8.96 0.56 -11.67
N HIS A 285 -9.75 1.09 -10.75
CA HIS A 285 -9.34 2.22 -9.93
C HIS A 285 -9.66 2.02 -8.46
N ALA A 286 -8.81 2.54 -7.58
CA ALA A 286 -9.13 2.78 -6.18
C ALA A 286 -9.50 4.25 -6.00
N VAL A 287 -10.72 4.53 -5.52
CA VAL A 287 -11.21 5.88 -5.20
C VAL A 287 -11.11 6.10 -3.70
N HIS A 288 -10.49 7.21 -3.31
CA HIS A 288 -10.34 7.62 -1.93
C HIS A 288 -11.45 8.60 -1.53
N PRO A 289 -12.23 8.33 -0.47
CA PRO A 289 -13.44 9.10 -0.17
C PRO A 289 -13.17 10.49 0.46
N ALA A 290 -11.97 10.71 1.01
CA ALA A 290 -11.62 11.93 1.70
C ALA A 290 -10.42 12.60 1.05
N GLN A 291 -10.52 13.92 0.83
CA GLN A 291 -9.46 14.75 0.26
C GLN A 291 -8.23 14.79 1.16
N PRO A 292 -6.99 14.73 0.60
CA PRO A 292 -5.81 14.95 1.41
C PRO A 292 -5.88 16.34 2.05
N ALA A 293 -5.34 16.47 3.25
CA ALA A 293 -5.16 17.78 3.84
C ALA A 293 -4.42 18.71 2.86
N SER A 294 -4.95 19.92 2.69
CA SER A 294 -4.48 20.83 1.66
C SER A 294 -3.04 21.28 1.92
N LEU A 295 -2.22 21.25 0.88
CA LEU A 295 -0.89 21.86 0.89
C LEU A 295 -0.91 23.30 0.37
N VAL A 296 -2.09 23.82 0.03
CA VAL A 296 -2.24 25.21 -0.39
C VAL A 296 -1.73 26.11 0.73
N GLY A 297 -0.81 27.01 0.39
CA GLY A 297 -0.11 27.90 1.31
C GLY A 297 1.16 27.32 1.93
N LYS A 298 1.54 26.07 1.62
CA LYS A 298 2.80 25.46 2.08
C LYS A 298 3.91 25.59 1.04
N ARG A 299 5.15 25.42 1.49
CA ARG A 299 6.36 25.52 0.66
C ARG A 299 7.12 24.20 0.62
N LEU A 300 7.36 23.71 -0.58
CA LEU A 300 8.26 22.59 -0.86
C LEU A 300 9.64 23.13 -1.25
N SER A 301 10.72 22.55 -0.75
CA SER A 301 12.09 22.94 -1.11
C SER A 301 12.92 21.72 -1.48
N LEU A 302 13.44 21.69 -2.70
CA LEU A 302 14.42 20.72 -3.18
C LEU A 302 15.81 21.35 -3.09
N VAL A 303 16.65 20.84 -2.20
CA VAL A 303 18.04 21.28 -1.99
C VAL A 303 18.96 20.32 -2.75
N LEU A 304 19.80 20.85 -3.64
CA LEU A 304 20.86 20.07 -4.29
C LEU A 304 22.15 20.20 -3.47
N THR A 305 22.74 19.10 -3.01
CA THR A 305 23.91 19.12 -2.11
C THR A 305 25.26 19.14 -2.82
N SER A 306 25.28 19.16 -4.16
CA SER A 306 26.52 19.26 -4.94
C SER A 306 26.55 20.50 -5.83
N GLY A 307 27.38 21.49 -5.48
CA GLY A 307 27.85 22.52 -6.42
C GLY A 307 27.07 23.85 -6.48
N GLY A 308 26.09 24.09 -5.62
CA GLY A 308 25.41 25.38 -5.50
C GLY A 308 24.34 25.36 -4.41
N ASN A 309 24.56 26.11 -3.33
CA ASN A 309 23.78 26.05 -2.08
C ASN A 309 22.35 26.67 -2.17
N GLN A 310 21.72 26.68 -3.35
CA GLN A 310 20.42 27.33 -3.54
C GLN A 310 19.30 26.29 -3.71
N PRO A 311 18.31 26.23 -2.80
CA PRO A 311 17.16 25.35 -2.96
C PRO A 311 16.29 25.78 -4.13
N LEU A 312 15.82 24.83 -4.93
CA LEU A 312 14.62 25.02 -5.75
C LEU A 312 13.42 25.08 -4.80
N VAL A 313 12.80 26.24 -4.72
CA VAL A 313 11.63 26.47 -3.86
C VAL A 313 10.37 26.48 -4.72
N ILE A 314 9.41 25.63 -4.37
CA ILE A 314 8.09 25.55 -5.00
C ILE A 314 7.07 26.01 -3.96
N ASP A 315 6.49 27.20 -4.17
CA ASP A 315 5.39 27.72 -3.37
C ASP A 315 4.05 27.17 -3.89
N LEU A 316 3.34 26.42 -3.04
CA LEU A 316 2.08 25.77 -3.40
C LEU A 316 0.93 26.78 -3.22
N THR A 317 0.69 27.63 -4.21
CA THR A 317 -0.37 28.65 -4.17
C THR A 317 -1.75 28.07 -4.48
N ALA A 318 -2.83 28.86 -4.34
CA ALA A 318 -4.20 28.39 -4.60
C ALA A 318 -4.43 27.85 -6.03
N ALA A 319 -3.58 28.25 -7.01
CA ALA A 319 -3.57 27.73 -8.37
C ALA A 319 -2.88 26.36 -8.52
N ALA A 320 -2.13 25.89 -7.51
CA ALA A 320 -1.43 24.61 -7.49
C ALA A 320 -2.36 23.40 -7.20
N ARG A 321 -3.66 23.54 -7.49
CA ARG A 321 -4.60 22.41 -7.48
C ARG A 321 -4.45 21.65 -8.79
N GLY A 322 -3.42 20.82 -8.89
CA GLY A 322 -3.11 20.02 -10.08
C GLY A 322 -1.62 20.08 -10.47
N THR A 323 -1.32 19.55 -11.65
CA THR A 323 -0.02 19.65 -12.33
C THR A 323 0.49 21.09 -12.30
N ILE A 324 1.62 21.36 -11.62
CA ILE A 324 2.31 22.64 -11.73
C ILE A 324 3.16 22.58 -12.99
N ASP A 325 2.58 22.95 -14.13
CA ASP A 325 3.28 23.10 -15.41
C ASP A 325 4.23 24.29 -15.37
N TYR A 326 5.48 24.01 -15.01
CA TYR A 326 6.56 24.99 -15.06
C TYR A 326 7.05 25.16 -16.51
N THR A 327 6.21 25.77 -17.35
CA THR A 327 6.47 25.97 -18.80
C THR A 327 7.36 27.16 -19.10
N SER A 328 7.88 27.86 -18.09
CA SER A 328 8.92 28.86 -18.26
C SER A 328 9.79 28.95 -17.02
N PRO A 329 11.13 29.02 -17.17
CA PRO A 329 12.01 29.14 -16.02
C PRO A 329 11.77 30.47 -15.31
N LEU A 330 11.45 30.49 -14.00
CA LEU A 330 11.53 31.74 -13.20
C LEU A 330 12.98 32.12 -12.87
N GLY A 331 13.96 31.55 -13.59
CA GLY A 331 15.36 31.87 -13.48
C GLY A 331 16.25 30.86 -14.20
N SER A 332 17.36 31.32 -14.76
CA SER A 332 18.50 30.50 -15.18
C SER A 332 19.36 30.18 -13.96
N TYR A 333 19.57 28.90 -13.64
CA TYR A 333 20.49 28.50 -12.58
C TYR A 333 21.79 27.97 -13.17
N LEU A 334 22.91 28.48 -12.68
CA LEU A 334 24.25 27.93 -12.93
C LEU A 334 24.46 26.77 -11.95
N LEU A 335 24.41 25.55 -12.46
CA LEU A 335 24.79 24.36 -11.70
C LEU A 335 26.26 24.07 -12.03
N ASN A 336 27.14 24.20 -11.04
CA ASN A 336 28.55 23.82 -11.15
C ASN A 336 29.33 24.58 -12.27
N GLY A 337 28.99 25.84 -12.53
CA GLY A 337 29.71 26.68 -13.50
C GLY A 337 29.41 26.38 -14.98
N SER A 338 28.56 25.40 -15.29
CA SER A 338 28.05 25.14 -16.64
C SER A 338 26.60 25.58 -16.77
N SER A 339 26.34 26.41 -17.78
CA SER A 339 24.99 26.81 -18.19
C SER A 339 24.29 25.65 -18.93
N GLY A 340 23.07 25.26 -18.54
CA GLY A 340 22.22 24.51 -19.48
C GLY A 340 21.16 23.53 -18.96
N GLY A 341 20.89 23.39 -17.66
CA GLY A 341 19.91 22.43 -17.15
C GLY A 341 18.51 23.02 -16.85
N THR A 342 17.45 22.22 -17.06
CA THR A 342 16.07 22.55 -16.65
C THR A 342 15.56 21.47 -15.70
N ILE A 343 14.88 21.88 -14.61
CA ILE A 343 14.17 21.00 -13.67
C ILE A 343 12.68 21.33 -13.75
N GLY A 344 11.86 20.42 -14.26
CA GLY A 344 10.40 20.53 -14.21
C GLY A 344 9.83 19.55 -13.21
N ALA A 345 8.95 19.96 -12.30
CA ALA A 345 8.45 19.14 -11.20
C ALA A 345 6.92 19.14 -11.09
N TYR A 346 6.33 17.97 -10.86
CA TYR A 346 4.90 17.75 -10.76
C TYR A 346 4.57 16.96 -9.51
N LEU A 347 3.49 17.32 -8.85
CA LEU A 347 2.97 16.65 -7.67
C LEU A 347 1.65 15.98 -8.02
N THR A 348 1.54 14.68 -7.75
CA THR A 348 0.27 13.96 -7.87
C THR A 348 -0.01 13.21 -6.58
N THR A 349 -1.28 13.13 -6.18
CA THR A 349 -1.67 12.35 -5.01
C THR A 349 -3.00 11.65 -5.25
N PRO A 350 -2.99 10.31 -5.35
CA PRO A 350 -4.22 9.53 -5.33
C PRO A 350 -4.60 9.11 -3.92
N ARG A 351 -3.67 9.15 -2.95
CA ARG A 351 -3.80 8.63 -1.60
C ARG A 351 -4.07 9.76 -0.62
N LEU A 352 -4.73 9.44 0.48
CA LEU A 352 -5.10 10.40 1.52
C LEU A 352 -3.94 11.29 2.01
N HIS A 353 -2.68 10.82 2.05
CA HIS A 353 -1.54 11.62 2.58
C HIS A 353 -0.17 11.29 1.94
N SER A 354 -0.16 10.61 0.79
CA SER A 354 1.06 10.28 0.06
C SER A 354 1.04 11.00 -1.29
N MET A 355 2.16 11.65 -1.63
CA MET A 355 2.31 12.34 -2.90
C MET A 355 3.49 11.76 -3.66
N GLN A 356 3.39 11.82 -4.98
CA GLN A 356 4.47 11.50 -5.89
C GLN A 356 5.04 12.80 -6.46
N LEU A 357 6.34 13.02 -6.29
CA LEU A 357 7.09 14.04 -7.03
C LEU A 357 7.64 13.38 -8.28
N VAL A 358 7.24 13.90 -9.44
CA VAL A 358 7.86 13.58 -10.73
C VAL A 358 8.66 14.79 -11.14
N ALA A 359 9.98 14.67 -11.30
CA ALA A 359 10.73 15.75 -11.92
C ALA A 359 11.64 15.29 -13.03
N ALA A 360 11.67 16.07 -14.10
CA ALA A 360 12.48 15.85 -15.28
C ALA A 360 13.76 16.67 -15.16
N LEU A 361 14.91 15.98 -15.21
CA LEU A 361 16.23 16.59 -15.21
C LEU A 361 16.83 16.49 -16.62
N GLN A 362 17.41 17.58 -17.11
CA GLN A 362 18.10 17.65 -18.41
C GLN A 362 19.47 18.32 -18.25
N ASN A 363 20.50 17.81 -18.94
CA ASN A 363 21.84 18.42 -19.04
C ASN A 363 22.51 18.76 -17.70
N ILE A 364 22.38 17.89 -16.70
CA ILE A 364 22.99 18.05 -15.38
C ILE A 364 24.03 16.96 -15.11
N GLY A 365 25.14 17.32 -14.45
CA GLY A 365 26.11 16.34 -13.94
C GLY A 365 25.58 15.55 -12.73
N ALA A 366 26.32 14.53 -12.29
CA ALA A 366 25.97 13.74 -11.10
C ALA A 366 25.74 14.63 -9.86
N MET A 367 24.62 14.43 -9.16
CA MET A 367 24.23 15.26 -8.01
C MET A 367 23.39 14.51 -6.97
N GLU A 368 23.56 14.90 -5.72
CA GLU A 368 22.71 14.47 -4.61
C GLU A 368 21.64 15.53 -4.35
N PHE A 369 20.42 15.09 -4.00
CA PHE A 369 19.32 15.99 -3.68
C PHE A 369 18.59 15.58 -2.41
N ASN A 370 18.10 16.60 -1.70
CA ASN A 370 17.28 16.48 -0.50
C ASN A 370 15.97 17.23 -0.71
N LEU A 371 14.85 16.60 -0.38
CA LEU A 371 13.53 17.22 -0.37
C LEU A 371 13.14 17.55 1.08
N ALA A 372 12.86 18.83 1.33
CA ALA A 372 12.45 19.33 2.64
C ALA A 372 11.13 20.10 2.57
N PHE A 373 10.28 19.90 3.57
CA PHE A 373 9.02 20.64 3.74
C PHE A 373 9.20 21.75 4.77
N ARG A 374 8.86 22.99 4.41
CA ARG A 374 8.86 24.13 5.33
C ARG A 374 7.45 24.40 5.84
N ASP A 375 6.96 23.53 6.71
CA ASP A 375 5.85 23.84 7.62
C ASP A 375 6.23 23.40 9.05
N ALA A 376 5.36 23.66 10.03
CA ALA A 376 5.62 23.31 11.43
C ALA A 376 5.81 21.79 11.66
N GLY A 377 5.43 20.94 10.69
CA GLY A 377 5.45 19.48 10.77
C GLY A 377 6.67 18.80 10.14
N GLY A 378 7.43 19.51 9.30
CA GLY A 378 8.78 19.18 8.80
C GLY A 378 9.04 17.72 8.39
N GLY A 379 9.01 17.42 7.09
CA GLY A 379 9.51 16.16 6.53
C GLY A 379 10.88 16.34 5.85
N PHE A 380 11.75 15.34 5.98
CA PHE A 380 13.06 15.29 5.30
C PHE A 380 13.19 13.95 4.54
N PHE A 381 13.46 14.03 3.24
CA PHE A 381 13.80 12.87 2.40
C PHE A 381 15.09 13.15 1.63
N SER A 382 16.02 12.20 1.60
CA SER A 382 17.30 12.30 0.90
C SER A 382 17.43 11.21 -0.16
N GLY A 383 17.85 11.57 -1.36
CA GLY A 383 18.10 10.64 -2.46
C GLY A 383 19.45 10.92 -3.14
N ARG A 384 20.21 9.87 -3.41
CA ARG A 384 21.46 9.96 -4.19
C ARG A 384 21.20 9.58 -5.64
N TYR A 385 21.52 10.48 -6.56
CA TYR A 385 21.42 10.23 -8.00
C TYR A 385 22.78 10.40 -8.68
N THR A 386 23.10 9.47 -9.56
CA THR A 386 24.30 9.50 -10.40
C THR A 386 23.86 9.23 -11.81
N SER A 387 24.10 10.17 -12.73
CA SER A 387 23.79 9.99 -14.14
C SER A 387 24.90 10.55 -15.02
N ASP A 388 25.20 9.78 -16.05
CA ASP A 388 26.15 10.10 -17.11
C ASP A 388 25.40 10.43 -18.43
N TYR A 389 24.09 10.72 -18.35
CA TYR A 389 23.16 10.75 -19.48
C TYR A 389 22.72 12.17 -19.88
N SER A 390 22.72 12.49 -21.18
CA SER A 390 22.33 13.79 -21.75
C SER A 390 20.84 13.91 -22.14
N GLY A 391 19.98 13.01 -21.65
CA GLY A 391 18.53 12.97 -21.97
C GLY A 391 17.61 13.47 -20.85
N ILE A 392 16.30 13.47 -21.10
CA ILE A 392 15.27 13.72 -20.07
C ILE A 392 15.13 12.46 -19.21
N TRP A 393 15.45 12.56 -17.93
CA TRP A 393 15.18 11.47 -16.98
C TRP A 393 14.20 11.92 -15.89
N PRO A 394 13.05 11.26 -15.75
CA PRO A 394 12.18 11.46 -14.62
C PRO A 394 12.76 10.75 -13.39
N PHE A 395 12.86 11.45 -12.25
CA PHE A 395 12.94 10.78 -10.96
C PHE A 395 11.55 10.72 -10.33
N PHE A 396 11.26 9.58 -9.70
CA PHE A 396 10.00 9.31 -9.03
C PHE A 396 10.28 9.02 -7.57
N GLY A 397 9.54 9.67 -6.68
CA GLY A 397 9.55 9.36 -5.26
C GLY A 397 8.16 9.52 -4.68
N ASP A 398 7.71 8.51 -3.94
CA ASP A 398 6.58 8.66 -3.03
C ASP A 398 7.09 9.27 -1.74
N PHE A 399 6.40 10.28 -1.24
CA PHE A 399 6.67 10.86 0.07
C PHE A 399 5.39 11.01 0.86
N THR A 400 5.54 10.88 2.16
CA THR A 400 4.47 10.98 3.14
C THR A 400 4.60 12.31 3.85
N ILE A 401 3.48 13.01 4.04
CA ILE A 401 3.47 14.26 4.78
C ILE A 401 2.93 13.99 6.17
N SER A 402 3.83 13.95 7.15
CA SER A 402 3.49 13.85 8.56
C SER A 402 2.92 15.17 9.08
N ASN A 403 2.04 15.10 10.08
CA ASN A 403 1.53 16.27 10.81
C ASN A 403 0.79 17.31 9.94
N LEU A 404 0.11 16.87 8.89
CA LEU A 404 -0.93 17.71 8.30
C LEU A 404 -2.09 17.84 9.30
N PRO A 405 -2.70 19.05 9.40
CA PRO A 405 -3.74 19.34 10.38
C PRO A 405 -4.95 18.41 10.27
#